data_AF-A0AAV0EN12-F1
#
_entry.id   AF-A0AAV0EN12-F1
#
_cell.length_a   1.000
_cell.length_b   1.000
_cell.length_c   1.000
_cell.angle_alpha   90.00
_cell.angle_beta   90.00
_cell.angle_gamma   90.00
#
_symmetry.space_group_name_H-M   'P 1'
#
loop_
_entity.id
_entity.type
_entity.pdbx_description
1 polymer ?
#
loop_
_entity_poly.entity_id
_entity_poly.type
_entity_poly.pdbx_seq_one_letter_code
_entity_poly.pdbx_strand_id
1 'polypeptide(L)'
;MPPSAAIRRAKAAVRSYFCRCIDVKTMTDLSPTYSYVHSHFKKVYATLVLACVCTILGVSLDFAGEIGGRFTFLVFSGSMFFLHKTPSWRGAKRICYMMAATFFMGASIVPCFRPFVNIDHGFLMTIIGAQALCHVAYWLGAMRAKRTLERSFYVRGVVYSYMFLLVLFVAAFLRYNPYIVYFVMLYMACYPPALWAYSQEMAVKLPRGDGKMDCVSCCLRFYTDYPAILGYAIAIAAKDIFYDG
;
A
#
# COMPACT_ATOMS: atom_id res chain seq x y z
N MET A 1 31.99 2.39 2.90
CA MET A 1 31.04 3.51 2.69
C MET A 1 29.78 3.28 3.51
N PRO A 2 29.26 4.29 4.22
CA PRO A 2 27.98 4.16 4.94
C PRO A 2 26.83 3.92 3.95
N PRO A 3 25.83 3.09 4.30
CA PRO A 3 24.69 2.82 3.44
C PRO A 3 23.91 4.11 3.15
N SER A 4 23.43 4.26 1.91
CA SER A 4 22.66 5.44 1.48
C SER A 4 21.43 5.67 2.35
N ALA A 5 20.93 6.91 2.42
CA ALA A 5 19.76 7.25 3.24
C ALA A 5 18.53 6.39 2.89
N ALA A 6 18.38 6.01 1.62
CA ALA A 6 17.33 5.11 1.15
C ALA A 6 17.48 3.70 1.76
N ILE A 7 18.69 3.12 1.75
CA ILE A 7 18.95 1.80 2.34
C ILE A 7 18.72 1.80 3.85
N ARG A 8 19.12 2.88 4.55
CA ARG A 8 18.84 3.00 5.99
C ARG A 8 17.35 3.07 6.28
N ARG A 9 16.58 3.81 5.48
CA ARG A 9 15.13 3.93 5.63
C ARG A 9 14.42 2.61 5.31
N ALA A 10 14.86 1.91 4.26
CA ALA A 10 14.36 0.57 3.93
C ALA A 10 14.65 -0.42 5.06
N LYS A 11 15.89 -0.48 5.56
CA LYS A 11 16.26 -1.32 6.71
C LYS A 11 15.47 -0.94 7.97
N ALA A 12 15.24 0.34 8.22
CA ALA A 12 14.44 0.80 9.35
C ALA A 12 12.95 0.44 9.20
N ALA A 13 12.39 0.54 8.00
CA ALA A 13 11.02 0.13 7.70
C ALA A 13 10.84 -1.38 7.87
N VAL A 14 11.78 -2.16 7.33
CA VAL A 14 11.85 -3.62 7.50
C VAL A 14 12.00 -4.01 8.96
N ARG A 15 12.94 -3.42 9.69
CA ARG A 15 13.12 -3.68 11.13
C ARG A 15 11.88 -3.26 11.92
N SER A 16 11.25 -2.14 11.58
CA SER A 16 9.97 -1.72 12.18
C SER A 16 8.82 -2.68 11.83
N TYR A 17 8.88 -3.36 10.70
CA TYR A 17 7.88 -4.35 10.27
C TYR A 17 8.06 -5.70 10.99
N PHE A 18 9.30 -6.20 11.09
CA PHE A 18 9.60 -7.51 11.70
C PHE A 18 9.81 -7.45 13.22
N CYS A 19 10.45 -6.41 13.76
CA CYS A 19 10.56 -6.17 15.20
C CYS A 19 9.33 -5.42 15.74
N ARG A 20 8.22 -5.41 15.00
CA ARG A 20 6.97 -4.84 15.48
C ARG A 20 6.58 -5.66 16.70
N CYS A 21 6.46 -5.02 17.86
CA CYS A 21 5.90 -5.65 19.05
C CYS A 21 4.41 -5.90 18.76
N ILE A 22 4.12 -7.00 18.07
CA ILE A 22 2.75 -7.44 17.86
C ILE A 22 2.30 -8.06 19.17
N ASP A 23 1.80 -7.22 20.07
CA ASP A 23 1.29 -7.68 21.34
C ASP A 23 -0.04 -8.41 21.10
N VAL A 24 -0.03 -9.73 21.31
CA VAL A 24 -1.20 -10.60 21.15
C VAL A 24 -2.33 -10.15 22.08
N LYS A 25 -2.01 -9.59 23.25
CA LYS A 25 -3.02 -9.00 24.14
C LYS A 25 -3.64 -7.78 23.52
N THR A 26 -2.88 -6.86 22.94
CA THR A 26 -3.44 -5.71 22.20
C THR A 26 -4.19 -6.11 20.92
N MET A 27 -3.81 -7.22 20.26
CA MET A 27 -4.57 -7.80 19.12
C MET A 27 -5.90 -8.45 19.52
N THR A 28 -6.03 -8.88 20.78
CA THR A 28 -7.23 -9.55 21.31
C THR A 28 -8.07 -8.62 22.20
N ASP A 29 -7.44 -7.62 22.80
CA ASP A 29 -8.01 -6.58 23.65
C ASP A 29 -8.23 -5.30 22.86
N LEU A 30 -9.18 -5.36 21.94
CA LEU A 30 -9.80 -4.18 21.34
C LEU A 30 -11.02 -3.76 22.16
N SER A 31 -10.82 -3.45 23.45
CA SER A 31 -11.78 -2.66 24.23
C SER A 31 -12.15 -1.37 23.45
N PRO A 32 -13.36 -0.83 23.66
CA PRO A 32 -14.22 -0.27 22.62
C PRO A 32 -13.41 0.63 21.70
N THR A 33 -13.13 0.13 20.49
CA THR A 33 -12.33 0.85 19.51
C THR A 33 -13.04 2.19 19.27
N TYR A 34 -12.50 3.25 19.86
CA TYR A 34 -13.14 4.55 19.97
C TYR A 34 -13.75 4.94 18.62
N SER A 35 -14.99 5.43 18.60
CA SER A 35 -15.71 5.81 17.37
C SER A 35 -14.87 6.72 16.43
N TYR A 36 -13.90 7.43 17.00
CA TYR A 36 -12.88 8.21 16.30
C TYR A 36 -11.89 7.36 15.47
N VAL A 37 -11.33 6.29 16.03
CA VAL A 37 -10.38 5.37 15.36
C VAL A 37 -11.03 4.73 14.14
N HIS A 38 -12.27 4.29 14.29
CA HIS A 38 -13.02 3.67 13.20
C HIS A 38 -13.32 4.66 12.07
N SER A 39 -13.71 5.90 12.41
CA SER A 39 -13.87 6.99 11.44
C SER A 39 -12.56 7.35 10.74
N HIS A 40 -11.43 7.26 11.45
CA HIS A 40 -10.10 7.46 10.86
C HIS A 40 -9.76 6.36 9.84
N PHE A 41 -10.00 5.09 10.16
CA PHE A 41 -9.78 3.98 9.22
C PHE A 41 -10.62 4.09 7.95
N LYS A 42 -11.90 4.47 8.05
CA LYS A 42 -12.74 4.72 6.86
C LYS A 42 -12.08 5.72 5.92
N LYS A 43 -11.53 6.81 6.46
CA LYS A 43 -10.83 7.84 5.68
C LYS A 43 -9.52 7.30 5.08
N VAL A 44 -8.74 6.54 5.85
CA VAL A 44 -7.47 5.97 5.39
C VAL A 44 -7.70 5.02 4.21
N TYR A 45 -8.59 4.05 4.34
CA TYR A 45 -8.85 3.09 3.26
C TYR A 45 -9.52 3.76 2.05
N ALA A 46 -10.45 4.70 2.25
CA ALA A 46 -11.02 5.47 1.14
C ALA A 46 -9.95 6.26 0.37
N THR A 47 -9.01 6.88 1.09
CA THR A 47 -7.90 7.62 0.49
C THR A 47 -6.95 6.69 -0.26
N LEU A 48 -6.71 5.47 0.25
CA LEU A 48 -5.92 4.44 -0.44
C LEU A 48 -6.61 3.93 -1.72
N VAL A 49 -7.93 3.74 -1.69
CA VAL A 49 -8.71 3.41 -2.91
C VAL A 49 -8.58 4.52 -3.94
N LEU A 50 -8.79 5.78 -3.53
CA LEU A 50 -8.67 6.92 -4.44
C LEU A 50 -7.25 7.07 -4.99
N ALA A 51 -6.23 6.82 -4.16
CA ALA A 51 -4.84 6.77 -4.59
C ALA A 51 -4.62 5.74 -5.71
N CYS A 52 -5.15 4.51 -5.56
CA CYS A 52 -5.08 3.49 -6.60
C CYS A 52 -5.80 3.91 -7.89
N VAL A 53 -6.97 4.54 -7.79
CA VAL A 53 -7.70 5.07 -8.96
C VAL A 53 -6.87 6.14 -9.66
N CYS A 54 -6.29 7.08 -8.93
CA CYS A 54 -5.38 8.09 -9.48
C CYS A 54 -4.17 7.44 -10.15
N THR A 55 -3.55 6.41 -9.55
CA THR A 55 -2.44 5.68 -10.16
C THR A 55 -2.85 5.00 -11.46
N ILE A 56 -4.02 4.34 -11.49
CA ILE A 56 -4.58 3.72 -12.71
C ILE A 56 -4.76 4.78 -13.80
N LEU A 57 -5.38 5.91 -13.49
CA LEU A 57 -5.57 7.00 -14.45
C LEU A 57 -4.23 7.54 -14.97
N GLY A 58 -3.22 7.64 -14.11
CA GLY A 58 -1.88 8.03 -14.51
C GLY A 58 -1.23 7.04 -15.46
N VAL A 59 -1.31 5.73 -15.16
CA VAL A 59 -0.81 4.67 -16.05
C VAL A 59 -1.54 4.71 -17.40
N SER A 60 -2.87 4.83 -17.39
CA SER A 60 -3.66 4.93 -18.62
C SER A 60 -3.28 6.15 -19.46
N LEU A 61 -2.98 7.29 -18.82
CA LEU A 61 -2.52 8.49 -19.51
C LEU A 61 -1.20 8.25 -20.24
N ASP A 62 -0.25 7.58 -19.58
CA ASP A 62 1.04 7.26 -20.21
C ASP A 62 0.87 6.32 -21.40
N PHE A 63 0.08 5.25 -21.27
CA PHE A 63 -0.18 4.34 -22.39
C PHE A 63 -0.95 5.00 -23.55
N ALA A 64 -1.77 6.03 -23.28
CA ALA A 64 -2.57 6.71 -24.30
C ALA A 64 -1.79 7.79 -25.07
N GLY A 65 -0.76 8.40 -24.47
CA GLY A 65 -0.09 9.56 -25.06
C GLY A 65 1.41 9.67 -24.84
N GLU A 66 2.06 8.67 -24.23
CA GLU A 66 3.49 8.66 -23.87
C GLU A 66 3.92 9.94 -23.12
N ILE A 67 2.99 10.52 -22.35
CA ILE A 67 3.18 11.78 -21.61
C ILE A 67 4.05 11.55 -20.36
N GLY A 68 4.19 10.29 -19.93
CA GLY A 68 5.04 9.93 -18.82
C GLY A 68 6.51 10.14 -19.12
N GLY A 69 7.28 10.45 -18.07
CA GLY A 69 8.72 10.62 -18.17
C GLY A 69 9.27 11.65 -17.19
N ARG A 70 10.22 12.47 -17.65
CA ARG A 70 10.94 13.42 -16.77
C ARG A 70 10.01 14.48 -16.17
N PHE A 71 9.05 15.00 -16.94
CA PHE A 71 8.13 16.02 -16.46
C PHE A 71 7.18 15.46 -15.39
N THR A 72 6.52 14.33 -15.65
CA THR A 72 5.64 13.69 -14.66
C THR A 72 6.41 13.30 -13.39
N PHE A 73 7.67 12.87 -13.53
CA PHE A 73 8.53 12.59 -12.39
C PHE A 73 8.88 13.85 -11.56
N LEU A 74 9.12 14.99 -12.22
CA LEU A 74 9.33 16.27 -11.54
C LEU A 74 8.07 16.72 -10.79
N VAL A 75 6.88 16.59 -11.40
CA VAL A 75 5.61 16.95 -10.74
C VAL A 75 5.29 16.00 -9.59
N PHE A 76 5.57 14.71 -9.73
CA PHE A 76 5.51 13.73 -8.64
C PHE A 76 6.40 14.17 -7.46
N SER A 77 7.67 14.49 -7.75
CA SER A 77 8.66 14.90 -6.75
C SER A 77 8.25 16.20 -6.06
N GLY A 78 7.76 17.18 -6.82
CA GLY A 78 7.23 18.44 -6.30
C GLY A 78 6.00 18.22 -5.42
N SER A 79 5.06 17.37 -5.85
CA SER A 79 3.87 17.01 -5.07
C SER A 79 4.25 16.36 -3.74
N MET A 80 5.23 15.46 -3.75
CA MET A 80 5.79 14.86 -2.54
C MET A 80 6.46 15.91 -1.65
N PHE A 81 7.24 16.84 -2.20
CA PHE A 81 7.86 17.92 -1.43
C PHE A 81 6.80 18.79 -0.74
N PHE A 82 5.79 19.25 -1.48
CA PHE A 82 4.70 20.06 -0.92
C PHE A 82 3.86 19.29 0.10
N LEU A 83 3.66 17.98 -0.10
CA LEU A 83 2.98 17.11 0.86
C LEU A 83 3.71 17.10 2.21
N HIS A 84 5.03 16.97 2.21
CA HIS A 84 5.84 16.96 3.44
C HIS A 84 5.92 18.33 4.11
N LYS A 85 5.89 19.42 3.33
CA LYS A 85 5.89 20.79 3.86
C LYS A 85 4.52 21.23 4.40
N THR A 86 3.45 20.62 3.94
CA THR A 86 2.09 21.01 4.35
C THR A 86 1.76 20.45 5.74
N PRO A 87 1.35 21.29 6.72
CA PRO A 87 1.03 20.84 8.07
C PRO A 87 -0.20 19.91 8.12
N SER A 88 -0.21 18.99 9.09
CA SER A 88 -1.21 17.91 9.22
C SER A 88 -2.66 18.39 9.37
N TRP A 89 -2.89 19.60 9.90
CA TRP A 89 -4.25 20.17 10.01
C TRP A 89 -4.86 20.53 8.64
N ARG A 90 -4.05 20.69 7.57
CA ARG A 90 -4.54 20.96 6.21
C ARG A 90 -4.84 19.67 5.45
N GLY A 91 -5.70 18.82 6.03
CA GLY A 91 -5.99 17.48 5.52
C GLY A 91 -6.38 17.46 4.04
N ALA A 92 -7.29 18.34 3.60
CA ALA A 92 -7.72 18.38 2.20
C ALA A 92 -6.58 18.70 1.21
N LYS A 93 -5.71 19.67 1.55
CA LYS A 93 -4.54 19.99 0.71
C LYS A 93 -3.56 18.84 0.64
N ARG A 94 -3.33 18.15 1.77
CA ARG A 94 -2.47 16.96 1.82
C ARG A 94 -3.04 15.81 0.99
N ILE A 95 -4.35 15.57 1.04
CA ILE A 95 -5.01 14.58 0.17
C ILE A 95 -4.80 14.95 -1.30
N CYS A 96 -5.01 16.22 -1.67
CA CYS A 96 -4.79 16.69 -3.04
C CYS A 96 -3.34 16.44 -3.52
N TYR A 97 -2.33 16.82 -2.72
CA TYR A 97 -0.94 16.54 -3.06
C TYR A 97 -0.64 15.04 -3.14
N MET A 98 -1.24 14.22 -2.28
CA MET A 98 -1.09 12.77 -2.34
C MET A 98 -1.71 12.21 -3.64
N MET A 99 -2.92 12.64 -4.02
CA MET A 99 -3.58 12.18 -5.24
C MET A 99 -2.82 12.61 -6.49
N ALA A 100 -2.33 13.85 -6.52
CA ALA A 100 -1.45 14.32 -7.59
C ALA A 100 -0.17 13.47 -7.65
N ALA A 101 0.46 13.22 -6.50
CA ALA A 101 1.66 12.39 -6.47
C ALA A 101 1.39 10.96 -6.97
N THR A 102 0.31 10.30 -6.56
CA THR A 102 0.00 8.93 -7.00
C THR A 102 -0.37 8.87 -8.48
N PHE A 103 -1.08 9.87 -8.99
CA PHE A 103 -1.36 10.03 -10.42
C PHE A 103 -0.07 10.17 -11.25
N PHE A 104 0.78 11.14 -10.91
CA PHE A 104 2.02 11.36 -11.67
C PHE A 104 3.03 10.23 -11.48
N MET A 105 3.01 9.54 -10.34
CA MET A 105 3.77 8.31 -10.14
C MET A 105 3.29 7.20 -11.07
N GLY A 106 1.97 7.00 -11.20
CA GLY A 106 1.39 6.07 -12.16
C GLY A 106 1.80 6.38 -13.60
N ALA A 107 1.74 7.66 -14.01
CA ALA A 107 2.20 8.06 -15.33
C ALA A 107 3.71 7.87 -15.53
N SER A 108 4.51 7.95 -14.47
CA SER A 108 5.97 7.82 -14.57
C SER A 108 6.47 6.38 -14.45
N ILE A 109 5.65 5.44 -13.95
CA ILE A 109 6.12 4.08 -13.63
C ILE A 109 6.52 3.34 -14.90
N VAL A 110 5.66 3.35 -15.93
CA VAL A 110 5.87 2.59 -17.17
C VAL A 110 7.13 3.08 -17.92
N PRO A 111 7.36 4.39 -18.13
CA PRO A 111 8.59 4.87 -18.78
C PRO A 111 9.85 4.58 -17.97
N CYS A 112 9.77 4.58 -16.63
CA CYS A 112 10.92 4.24 -15.79
C CYS A 112 11.35 2.78 -15.93
N PHE A 113 10.40 1.87 -16.15
CA PHE A 113 10.68 0.44 -16.23
C PHE A 113 10.83 -0.10 -17.66
N ARG A 114 10.32 0.62 -18.68
CA ARG A 114 10.45 0.26 -20.11
C ARG A 114 11.86 -0.16 -20.53
N PRO A 115 12.95 0.48 -20.08
CA PRO A 115 14.31 0.08 -20.44
C PRO A 115 14.73 -1.30 -19.90
N PHE A 116 14.06 -1.80 -18.87
CA PHE A 116 14.43 -3.03 -18.16
C PHE A 116 13.48 -4.19 -18.44
N VAL A 117 12.19 -3.89 -18.62
CA VAL A 117 11.11 -4.88 -18.80
C VAL A 117 10.05 -4.31 -19.74
N ASN A 118 9.61 -5.14 -20.69
CA ASN A 118 8.38 -4.87 -21.44
C ASN A 118 7.17 -5.09 -20.54
N ILE A 119 6.59 -4.00 -20.06
CA ILE A 119 5.41 -4.02 -19.20
C ILE A 119 4.14 -4.00 -20.06
N ASP A 120 3.35 -5.06 -19.97
CA ASP A 120 2.00 -5.09 -20.53
C ASP A 120 1.03 -4.21 -19.71
N HIS A 121 0.22 -3.40 -20.41
CA HIS A 121 -0.75 -2.51 -19.81
C HIS A 121 -1.80 -3.27 -19.00
N GLY A 122 -2.36 -4.34 -19.56
CA GLY A 122 -3.38 -5.15 -18.91
C GLY A 122 -2.87 -5.80 -17.63
N PHE A 123 -1.63 -6.24 -17.64
CA PHE A 123 -0.95 -6.79 -16.48
C PHE A 123 -0.80 -5.76 -15.36
N LEU A 124 -0.33 -4.54 -15.67
CA LEU A 124 -0.18 -3.47 -14.69
C LEU A 124 -1.53 -3.04 -14.08
N MET A 125 -2.57 -2.98 -14.91
CA MET A 125 -3.94 -2.72 -14.44
C MET A 125 -4.46 -3.82 -13.51
N THR A 126 -4.11 -5.08 -13.79
CA THR A 126 -4.49 -6.21 -12.94
C THR A 126 -3.86 -6.10 -11.56
N ILE A 127 -2.58 -5.72 -11.47
CA ILE A 127 -1.87 -5.56 -10.19
C ILE A 127 -2.45 -4.41 -9.37
N ILE A 128 -2.57 -3.23 -9.97
CA ILE A 128 -3.07 -2.04 -9.25
C ILE A 128 -4.55 -2.22 -8.88
N GLY A 129 -5.34 -2.85 -9.76
CA GLY A 129 -6.72 -3.22 -9.49
C GLY A 129 -6.85 -4.21 -8.34
N ALA A 130 -5.98 -5.23 -8.27
CA ALA A 130 -5.93 -6.17 -7.15
C ALA A 130 -5.65 -5.44 -5.82
N GLN A 131 -4.71 -4.49 -5.80
CA GLN A 131 -4.43 -3.66 -4.62
C GLN A 131 -5.64 -2.81 -4.21
N ALA A 132 -6.31 -2.20 -5.20
CA ALA A 132 -7.52 -1.42 -4.97
C ALA A 132 -8.63 -2.28 -4.35
N LEU A 133 -8.84 -3.51 -4.83
CA LEU A 133 -9.83 -4.43 -4.26
C LEU A 133 -9.51 -4.82 -2.82
N CYS A 134 -8.23 -5.05 -2.48
CA CYS A 134 -7.84 -5.24 -1.08
C CYS A 134 -8.24 -4.02 -0.22
N HIS A 135 -7.94 -2.80 -0.69
CA HIS A 135 -8.35 -1.59 0.03
C HIS A 135 -9.88 -1.46 0.15
N VAL A 136 -10.63 -1.79 -0.90
CA VAL A 136 -12.10 -1.79 -0.87
C VAL A 136 -12.63 -2.80 0.15
N ALA A 137 -12.07 -4.02 0.22
CA ALA A 137 -12.47 -5.03 1.20
C ALA A 137 -12.32 -4.51 2.64
N TYR A 138 -11.17 -3.89 2.94
CA TYR A 138 -10.91 -3.26 4.24
C TYR A 138 -11.78 -2.02 4.48
N TRP A 139 -12.03 -1.20 3.46
CA TRP A 139 -12.90 -0.03 3.56
C TRP A 139 -14.34 -0.42 3.85
N LEU A 140 -14.89 -1.42 3.15
CA LEU A 140 -16.22 -1.95 3.41
C LEU A 140 -16.32 -2.60 4.79
N GLY A 141 -15.28 -3.32 5.22
CA GLY A 141 -15.17 -3.82 6.59
C GLY A 141 -15.20 -2.69 7.62
N ALA A 142 -14.46 -1.61 7.36
CA ALA A 142 -14.46 -0.40 8.16
C ALA A 142 -15.75 0.44 8.02
N MET A 143 -16.59 0.24 7.01
CA MET A 143 -17.90 0.89 6.92
C MET A 143 -18.94 0.13 7.74
N ARG A 144 -18.88 -1.21 7.71
CA ARG A 144 -19.86 -2.12 8.33
C ARG A 144 -19.66 -2.33 9.83
N ALA A 145 -18.46 -2.14 10.37
CA ALA A 145 -18.25 -2.35 11.80
C ALA A 145 -19.05 -1.28 12.61
N LYS A 146 -20.10 -1.72 13.31
CA LYS A 146 -20.86 -0.84 14.23
C LYS A 146 -20.11 -0.68 15.56
N ARG A 147 -20.39 0.42 16.27
CA ARG A 147 -19.69 0.97 17.46
C ARG A 147 -19.34 0.03 18.63
N THR A 148 -19.82 -1.22 18.67
CA THR A 148 -19.72 -2.01 19.90
C THR A 148 -19.33 -3.50 19.74
N LEU A 149 -19.33 -4.11 18.54
CA LEU A 149 -19.31 -5.58 18.48
C LEU A 149 -18.37 -6.30 17.50
N GLU A 150 -17.64 -5.64 16.60
CA GLU A 150 -16.97 -6.38 15.52
C GLU A 150 -15.44 -6.28 15.54
N ARG A 151 -14.84 -6.97 16.52
CA ARG A 151 -13.40 -7.27 16.61
C ARG A 151 -12.83 -7.93 15.34
N SER A 152 -13.68 -8.47 14.47
CA SER A 152 -13.33 -9.29 13.30
C SER A 152 -13.26 -8.54 11.96
N PHE A 153 -13.45 -7.21 11.90
CA PHE A 153 -13.43 -6.52 10.59
C PHE A 153 -12.06 -6.63 9.90
N TYR A 154 -10.96 -6.68 10.66
CA TYR A 154 -9.63 -6.93 10.13
C TYR A 154 -9.50 -8.32 9.51
N VAL A 155 -9.92 -9.36 10.23
CA VAL A 155 -9.90 -10.74 9.76
C VAL A 155 -10.75 -10.89 8.50
N ARG A 156 -11.95 -10.29 8.48
CA ARG A 156 -12.80 -10.24 7.28
C ARG A 156 -12.14 -9.48 6.13
N GLY A 157 -11.46 -8.37 6.41
CA GLY A 157 -10.68 -7.63 5.42
C GLY A 157 -9.60 -8.50 4.77
N VAL A 158 -8.85 -9.26 5.58
CA VAL A 158 -7.86 -10.24 5.10
C VAL A 158 -8.52 -11.32 4.25
N VAL A 159 -9.55 -11.99 4.76
CA VAL A 159 -10.23 -13.10 4.08
C VAL A 159 -10.85 -12.65 2.75
N TYR A 160 -11.61 -11.56 2.74
CA TYR A 160 -12.22 -11.04 1.51
C TYR A 160 -11.15 -10.59 0.50
N SER A 161 -10.04 -10.00 0.96
CA SER A 161 -8.92 -9.67 0.07
C SER A 161 -8.38 -10.92 -0.62
N TYR A 162 -8.16 -12.02 0.13
CA TYR A 162 -7.71 -13.28 -0.47
C TYR A 162 -8.72 -13.90 -1.44
N MET A 163 -10.03 -13.81 -1.15
CA MET A 163 -11.05 -14.27 -2.10
C MET A 163 -10.99 -13.50 -3.42
N PHE A 164 -10.86 -12.18 -3.38
CA PHE A 164 -10.70 -11.37 -4.60
C PHE A 164 -9.39 -11.67 -5.34
N LEU A 165 -8.29 -11.84 -4.60
CA LEU A 165 -7.00 -12.20 -5.18
C LEU A 165 -7.03 -13.58 -5.85
N LEU A 166 -7.75 -14.55 -5.29
CA LEU A 166 -7.90 -15.89 -5.88
C LEU A 166 -8.64 -15.84 -7.22
N VAL A 167 -9.72 -15.06 -7.31
CA VAL A 167 -10.45 -14.88 -8.58
C VAL A 167 -9.56 -14.22 -9.63
N LEU A 168 -8.83 -13.17 -9.25
CA LEU A 168 -7.88 -12.52 -10.15
C LEU A 168 -6.71 -13.42 -10.52
N PHE A 169 -6.28 -14.31 -9.62
CA PHE A 169 -5.24 -15.29 -9.91
C PHE A 169 -5.66 -16.25 -11.01
N VAL A 170 -6.84 -16.86 -10.88
CA VAL A 170 -7.36 -17.77 -11.90
C VAL A 170 -7.47 -17.04 -13.25
N ALA A 171 -8.02 -15.82 -13.26
CA ALA A 171 -8.13 -15.03 -14.48
C ALA A 171 -6.77 -14.66 -15.10
N ALA A 172 -5.78 -14.27 -14.27
CA ALA A 172 -4.45 -13.90 -14.71
C ALA A 172 -3.65 -15.09 -15.24
N PHE A 173 -3.77 -16.26 -14.59
CA PHE A 173 -3.06 -17.48 -14.98
C PHE A 173 -3.51 -18.00 -16.36
N LEU A 174 -4.77 -17.77 -16.72
CA LEU A 174 -5.31 -18.12 -18.05
C LEU A 174 -4.84 -17.18 -19.17
N ARG A 175 -4.36 -15.97 -18.84
CA ARG A 175 -4.08 -14.91 -19.82
C ARG A 175 -2.59 -14.56 -19.95
N TYR A 176 -1.82 -14.69 -18.90
CA TYR A 176 -0.43 -14.25 -18.82
C TYR A 176 0.51 -15.41 -18.53
N ASN A 177 1.82 -15.18 -18.70
CA ASN A 177 2.85 -16.17 -18.41
C ASN A 177 2.74 -16.64 -16.94
N PRO A 178 2.63 -17.96 -16.67
CA PRO A 178 2.34 -18.49 -15.35
C PRO A 178 3.44 -18.18 -14.32
N TYR A 179 4.70 -18.07 -14.73
CA TYR A 179 5.81 -17.69 -13.84
C TYR A 179 5.66 -16.25 -13.34
N ILE A 180 5.34 -15.33 -14.25
CA ILE A 180 5.13 -13.92 -13.90
C ILE A 180 3.92 -13.76 -12.98
N VAL A 181 2.82 -14.47 -13.28
CA VAL A 181 1.62 -14.48 -12.45
C VAL A 181 1.91 -15.03 -11.06
N TYR A 182 2.69 -16.12 -10.96
CA TYR A 182 3.08 -16.70 -9.68
C TYR A 182 3.86 -15.71 -8.80
N PHE A 183 4.90 -15.06 -9.34
CA PHE A 183 5.69 -14.06 -8.59
C PHE A 183 4.84 -12.88 -8.12
N VAL A 184 3.95 -12.37 -8.97
CA VAL A 184 3.06 -11.27 -8.62
C VAL A 184 2.00 -11.68 -7.61
N MET A 185 1.51 -12.92 -7.66
CA MET A 185 0.57 -13.39 -6.65
C MET A 185 1.24 -13.65 -5.32
N LEU A 186 2.49 -14.12 -5.30
CA LEU A 186 3.26 -14.21 -4.05
C LEU A 186 3.41 -12.83 -3.41
N TYR A 187 3.72 -11.81 -4.22
CA TYR A 187 3.72 -10.41 -3.78
C TYR A 187 2.37 -10.00 -3.19
N MET A 188 1.29 -10.20 -3.96
CA MET A 188 -0.06 -9.81 -3.55
C MET A 188 -0.57 -10.63 -2.37
N ALA A 189 -0.10 -11.86 -2.15
CA ALA A 189 -0.47 -12.69 -1.00
C ALA A 189 0.10 -12.13 0.31
N CYS A 190 1.26 -11.46 0.27
CA CYS A 190 1.82 -10.74 1.41
C CYS A 190 1.11 -9.39 1.67
N TYR A 191 0.29 -8.90 0.73
CA TYR A 191 -0.37 -7.59 0.82
C TYR A 191 -1.39 -7.49 1.96
N PRO A 192 -2.41 -8.38 2.06
CA PRO A 192 -3.43 -8.26 3.10
C PRO A 192 -2.88 -8.36 4.54
N PRO A 193 -1.92 -9.27 4.85
CA PRO A 193 -1.30 -9.32 6.19
C PRO A 193 -0.50 -8.07 6.53
N ALA A 194 0.22 -7.49 5.55
CA ALA A 194 0.95 -6.24 5.77
C ALA A 194 -0.01 -5.09 6.07
N LEU A 195 -1.12 -4.99 5.31
CA LEU A 195 -2.18 -4.00 5.55
C LEU A 195 -2.84 -4.20 6.92
N TRP A 196 -3.11 -5.45 7.31
CA TRP A 196 -3.62 -5.78 8.64
C TRP A 196 -2.68 -5.31 9.74
N ALA A 197 -1.40 -5.67 9.66
CA ALA A 197 -0.39 -5.31 10.66
C ALA A 197 -0.23 -3.77 10.77
N TYR A 198 -0.26 -3.05 9.64
CA TYR A 198 -0.27 -1.59 9.65
C TYR A 198 -1.48 -1.02 10.37
N SER A 199 -2.63 -1.62 10.16
CA SER A 199 -3.88 -1.15 10.74
C SER A 199 -3.96 -1.43 12.23
N GLN A 200 -3.37 -2.53 12.70
CA GLN A 200 -3.18 -2.78 14.14
C GLN A 200 -2.27 -1.72 14.76
N GLU A 201 -1.11 -1.42 14.16
CA GLU A 201 -0.22 -0.36 14.70
C GLU A 201 -0.95 0.99 14.79
N MET A 202 -1.69 1.36 13.74
CA MET A 202 -2.50 2.57 13.74
C MET A 202 -3.53 2.55 14.87
N ALA A 203 -4.22 1.43 15.09
CA ALA A 203 -5.24 1.31 16.14
C ALA A 203 -4.67 1.52 17.55
N VAL A 204 -3.41 1.15 17.78
CA VAL A 204 -2.72 1.32 19.08
C VAL A 204 -2.17 2.73 19.26
N LYS A 205 -1.62 3.33 18.21
CA LYS A 205 -0.97 4.66 18.28
C LYS A 205 -1.96 5.81 18.28
N LEU A 206 -3.09 5.67 17.57
CA LEU A 206 -4.07 6.75 17.45
C LEU A 206 -4.64 7.23 18.80
N PRO A 207 -5.06 6.34 19.73
CA PRO A 207 -5.61 6.76 21.02
C PRO A 207 -4.57 7.34 21.98
N ARG A 208 -3.30 6.91 21.87
CA ARG A 208 -2.21 7.36 22.75
C ARG A 208 -1.73 8.77 22.43
N GLY A 209 -2.16 9.35 21.32
CA GLY A 209 -1.61 10.62 20.84
C GLY A 209 -0.14 10.51 20.42
N ASP A 210 0.37 9.28 20.22
CA ASP A 210 1.74 8.98 19.82
C ASP A 210 1.95 9.39 18.35
N GLY A 211 2.10 10.70 18.15
CA GLY A 211 2.42 11.33 16.89
C GLY A 211 1.23 11.92 16.14
N LYS A 212 1.54 12.91 15.28
CA LYS A 212 0.65 13.53 14.28
C LYS A 212 0.27 12.51 13.18
N MET A 213 -0.32 11.37 13.53
CA MET A 213 -0.83 10.39 12.57
C MET A 213 -2.10 10.93 11.91
N ASP A 214 -1.92 11.82 10.92
CA ASP A 214 -2.99 12.20 10.01
C ASP A 214 -3.22 11.08 8.99
N CYS A 215 -4.45 11.03 8.48
CA CYS A 215 -4.87 10.04 7.48
C CYS A 215 -3.88 9.93 6.31
N VAL A 216 -3.37 11.07 5.82
CA VAL A 216 -2.47 11.10 4.67
C VAL A 216 -1.08 10.55 5.01
N SER A 217 -0.53 10.83 6.19
CA SER A 217 0.74 10.20 6.59
C SER A 217 0.60 8.69 6.74
N CYS A 218 -0.54 8.22 7.27
CA CYS A 218 -0.84 6.79 7.36
C CYS A 218 -0.88 6.13 5.97
N CYS A 219 -1.60 6.74 5.03
CA CYS A 219 -1.65 6.25 3.65
C CYS A 219 -0.29 6.30 2.96
N LEU A 220 0.45 7.41 3.09
CA LEU A 220 1.77 7.59 2.49
C LEU A 220 2.75 6.54 3.00
N ARG A 221 2.78 6.31 4.32
CA ARG A 221 3.64 5.30 4.95
C ARG A 221 3.37 3.91 4.39
N PHE A 222 2.10 3.53 4.27
CA PHE A 222 1.73 2.26 3.68
C PHE A 222 2.16 2.18 2.19
N TYR A 223 1.88 3.22 1.42
CA TYR A 223 2.18 3.30 -0.01
C TYR A 223 3.70 3.23 -0.30
N THR A 224 4.54 3.81 0.56
CA THR A 224 6.02 3.81 0.37
C THR A 224 6.73 2.63 1.02
N ASP A 225 6.26 2.16 2.18
CA ASP A 225 6.97 1.12 2.94
C ASP A 225 6.68 -0.28 2.37
N TYR A 226 5.51 -0.50 1.78
CA TYR A 226 5.11 -1.81 1.28
C TYR A 226 6.02 -2.36 0.16
N PRO A 227 6.40 -1.58 -0.87
CA PRO A 227 7.41 -2.03 -1.85
C PRO A 227 8.75 -2.42 -1.21
N ALA A 228 9.17 -1.73 -0.15
CA ALA A 228 10.42 -2.03 0.57
C ALA A 228 10.32 -3.32 1.40
N ILE A 229 9.17 -3.56 2.04
CA ILE A 229 8.90 -4.81 2.78
C ILE A 229 8.93 -6.00 1.82
N LEU A 230 8.33 -5.86 0.62
CA LEU A 230 8.41 -6.90 -0.40
C LEU A 230 9.85 -7.13 -0.87
N GLY A 231 10.56 -6.07 -1.26
CA GLY A 231 11.92 -6.21 -1.79
C GLY A 231 12.83 -6.95 -0.82
N TYR A 232 12.61 -6.76 0.48
CA TYR A 232 13.33 -7.50 1.52
C TYR A 232 12.85 -8.94 1.70
N ALA A 233 11.54 -9.20 1.66
CA ALA A 233 11.01 -10.57 1.71
C ALA A 233 11.52 -11.43 0.53
N ILE A 234 11.56 -10.86 -0.67
CA ILE A 234 12.15 -11.49 -1.86
C ILE A 234 13.66 -11.71 -1.67
N ALA A 235 14.38 -10.72 -1.12
CA ALA A 235 15.81 -10.86 -0.89
C ALA A 235 16.16 -11.95 0.15
N ILE A 236 15.34 -12.14 1.19
CA ILE A 236 15.50 -13.26 2.14
C ILE A 236 15.25 -14.58 1.42
N ALA A 237 14.11 -14.72 0.74
CA ALA A 237 13.78 -15.95 0.01
C ALA A 237 14.85 -16.31 -1.02
N ALA A 238 15.38 -15.31 -1.75
CA ALA A 238 16.48 -15.52 -2.69
C ALA A 238 17.78 -15.90 -1.97
N LYS A 239 18.07 -15.33 -0.80
CA LYS A 239 19.26 -15.71 -0.04
C LYS A 239 19.19 -17.17 0.43
N ASP A 240 18.05 -17.59 0.96
CA ASP A 240 17.84 -18.96 1.44
C ASP A 240 17.83 -19.98 0.27
N ILE A 241 17.44 -19.57 -0.93
CA ILE A 241 17.43 -20.42 -2.13
C ILE A 241 18.80 -20.52 -2.82
N PHE A 242 19.60 -19.44 -2.83
CA PHE A 242 20.85 -19.37 -3.61
C PHE A 242 22.14 -19.48 -2.79
N TYR A 243 22.09 -19.31 -1.46
CA TYR A 243 23.29 -19.32 -0.62
C TYR A 243 23.35 -20.47 0.40
N ASP A 244 22.26 -21.19 0.62
CA ASP A 244 22.21 -22.42 1.46
C ASP A 244 21.99 -23.70 0.62
N GLY A 245 22.32 -23.66 -0.68
CA GLY A 245 22.31 -24.80 -1.60
C GLY A 245 23.70 -25.23 -2.03
#